data_AF-A0A659UE22-F1
#
_entry.id   AF-A0A659UE22-F1
#
_cell.length_a   1.000
_cell.length_b   1.000
_cell.length_c   1.000
_cell.angle_alpha   90.00
_cell.angle_beta   90.00
_cell.angle_gamma   90.00
#
_symmetry.space_group_name_H-M   'P 1'
#
loop_
_entity.id
_entity.type
_entity.pdbx_description
1 polymer ?
#
loop_
_entity_poly.entity_id
_entity_poly.type
_entity_poly.pdbx_seq_one_letter_code
_entity_poly.pdbx_strand_id
1 'polypeptide(L)'
;KAKQRPWVNESLRRLLYFGVAPPEPTGDDGLITGERRQLLLTISELPDPKRAQVELASLQEGVPLDALYGVLRALGTEKIPEDPADLRKVRDAQA
;
A
#
# COMPACT_ATOMS: atom_id res chain seq x y z
N LYS A 1 -4.21 40.52 28.60
CA LYS A 1 -4.33 39.03 28.65
C LYS A 1 -4.85 38.54 27.31
N ALA A 2 -4.07 37.75 26.56
CA ALA A 2 -4.54 37.13 25.33
C ALA A 2 -5.51 35.98 25.67
N LYS A 3 -6.73 36.00 25.11
CA LYS A 3 -7.66 34.87 25.23
C LYS A 3 -7.26 33.81 24.22
N GLN A 4 -7.02 32.58 24.68
CA GLN A 4 -6.94 31.42 23.78
C GLN A 4 -8.26 31.31 23.02
N ARG A 5 -8.19 31.23 21.69
CA ARG A 5 -9.34 30.87 20.88
C ARG A 5 -9.47 29.34 20.88
N PRO A 6 -10.69 28.79 20.92
CA PRO A 6 -10.88 27.35 20.79
C PRO A 6 -10.29 26.89 19.46
N TRP A 7 -9.50 25.82 19.49
CA TRP A 7 -8.88 25.26 18.28
C TRP A 7 -9.98 24.59 17.45
N VAL A 8 -10.49 25.32 16.45
CA VAL A 8 -11.39 24.77 15.44
C VAL A 8 -10.54 24.45 14.22
N ASN A 9 -10.34 23.16 13.96
CA ASN A 9 -9.58 22.70 12.81
C ASN A 9 -10.51 22.72 11.58
N GLU A 10 -10.52 23.84 10.87
CA GLU A 10 -11.33 24.04 9.66
C GLU A 10 -10.95 23.08 8.50
N SER A 11 -9.84 22.35 8.62
CA SER A 11 -9.38 21.39 7.61
C SER A 11 -9.60 19.93 7.99
N LEU A 12 -10.43 19.65 9.00
CA LEU A 12 -10.85 18.28 9.33
C LEU A 12 -11.67 17.67 8.18
N ARG A 13 -10.98 16.98 7.27
CA ARG A 13 -11.59 16.26 6.14
C ARG A 13 -12.18 14.90 6.52
N ARG A 14 -11.95 14.43 7.76
CA ARG A 14 -12.36 13.11 8.24
C ARG A 14 -12.87 13.19 9.67
N LEU A 15 -13.90 12.40 9.99
CA LEU A 15 -14.42 12.29 11.35
C LEU A 15 -13.41 11.59 12.26
N LEU A 16 -13.21 12.16 13.46
CA LEU A 16 -12.41 11.54 14.52
C LEU A 16 -13.35 10.72 15.41
N TYR A 17 -13.01 9.45 15.59
CA TYR A 17 -13.73 8.54 16.47
C TYR A 17 -12.86 8.28 17.69
N PHE A 18 -13.42 8.49 18.88
CA PHE A 18 -12.73 8.27 20.16
C PHE A 18 -13.43 7.15 20.92
N GLY A 19 -12.67 6.18 21.42
CA GLY A 19 -13.19 5.08 22.24
C GLY A 19 -14.00 4.02 21.47
N VAL A 20 -14.23 4.20 20.17
CA VAL A 20 -14.89 3.24 19.29
C VAL A 20 -14.16 3.17 17.96
N ALA A 21 -14.08 1.97 17.40
CA ALA A 21 -13.56 1.80 16.05
C ALA A 21 -14.51 2.49 15.06
N PRO A 22 -13.99 3.23 14.07
CA PRO A 22 -14.82 3.78 13.00
C PRO A 22 -15.55 2.65 12.26
N PRO A 23 -16.75 2.91 11.71
CA PRO A 23 -17.43 1.94 10.87
C PRO A 23 -16.58 1.61 9.64
N GLU A 24 -16.63 0.37 9.18
CA GLU A 24 -15.92 -0.02 7.97
C GLU A 24 -16.47 0.77 6.77
N PRO A 25 -15.59 1.38 5.96
CA PRO A 25 -16.02 2.09 4.76
C PRO A 25 -16.70 1.12 3.78
N THR A 26 -17.81 1.52 3.20
CA THR A 26 -18.59 0.74 2.23
C THR A 26 -18.46 1.32 0.81
N GLY A 27 -18.75 0.51 -0.22
CA GLY A 27 -18.65 0.94 -1.62
C GLY A 27 -17.19 1.09 -2.07
N ASP A 28 -16.95 1.97 -3.03
CA ASP A 28 -15.63 2.14 -3.67
C ASP A 28 -14.53 2.52 -2.67
N ASP A 29 -14.81 3.42 -1.73
CA ASP A 29 -13.88 3.81 -0.67
C ASP A 29 -13.52 2.63 0.24
N GLY A 30 -14.49 1.74 0.47
CA GLY A 30 -14.31 0.49 1.19
C GLY A 30 -13.35 -0.46 0.48
N LEU A 31 -13.60 -0.66 -0.82
CA LEU A 31 -12.75 -1.49 -1.68
C LEU A 31 -11.32 -0.94 -1.75
N ILE A 32 -11.16 0.36 -2.01
CA ILE A 32 -9.84 1.00 -2.10
C ILE A 32 -9.07 0.89 -0.78
N THR A 33 -9.73 1.14 0.35
CA THR A 33 -9.09 1.06 1.67
C THR A 33 -8.71 -0.38 2.03
N GLY A 34 -9.57 -1.34 1.67
CA GLY A 34 -9.32 -2.77 1.80
C GLY A 34 -8.08 -3.20 1.03
N GLU A 35 -8.04 -2.92 -0.28
CA GLU A 35 -6.92 -3.29 -1.15
C GLU A 35 -5.61 -2.60 -0.75
N ARG A 36 -5.67 -1.33 -0.33
CA ARG A 36 -4.49 -0.62 0.20
C ARG A 36 -3.95 -1.30 1.46
N ARG A 37 -4.82 -1.74 2.37
CA ARG A 37 -4.39 -2.47 3.58
C ARG A 37 -3.71 -3.78 3.22
N GLN A 38 -4.27 -4.51 2.26
CA GLN A 38 -3.71 -5.78 1.77
C GLN A 38 -2.33 -5.60 1.14
N LEU A 39 -2.14 -4.51 0.37
CA LEU A 39 -0.84 -4.14 -0.19
C LEU A 39 0.20 -3.88 0.90
N LEU A 40 -0.16 -3.10 1.91
CA LEU A 40 0.74 -2.78 3.04
C LEU A 40 1.14 -4.04 3.83
N LEU A 41 0.20 -4.97 4.03
CA LEU A 41 0.48 -6.24 4.68
C LEU A 41 1.47 -7.07 3.86
N THR A 42 1.27 -7.15 2.54
CA THR A 42 2.20 -7.83 1.63
C THR A 42 3.61 -7.23 1.73
N ILE A 43 3.74 -5.90 1.75
CA ILE A 43 5.04 -5.21 1.90
C ILE A 43 5.70 -5.55 3.25
N SER A 44 4.90 -5.64 4.31
CA SER A 44 5.39 -5.93 5.67
C SER A 44 5.82 -7.38 5.87
N GLU A 45 5.18 -8.31 5.14
CA GLU A 45 5.50 -9.75 5.18
C GLU A 45 6.75 -10.08 4.34
N LEU A 46 7.12 -9.22 3.39
CA LEU A 46 8.33 -9.40 2.60
C LEU A 46 9.60 -9.17 3.44
N PRO A 47 10.58 -10.10 3.42
CA PRO A 47 11.90 -9.89 3.99
C PRO A 47 12.62 -8.69 3.36
N ASP A 48 13.36 -7.94 4.18
CA ASP A 48 14.08 -6.72 3.79
C ASP A 48 14.92 -6.82 2.49
N PRO A 49 15.71 -7.88 2.23
CA PRO A 49 16.47 -7.98 0.97
C PRO A 49 15.56 -8.09 -0.26
N LYS A 50 14.41 -8.76 -0.14
CA LYS A 50 13.42 -8.86 -1.23
C LYS A 50 12.69 -7.53 -1.43
N ARG A 51 12.43 -6.79 -0.35
CA ARG A 51 11.84 -5.45 -0.42
C ARG A 51 12.73 -4.47 -1.20
N ALA A 52 14.03 -4.45 -0.88
CA ALA A 52 15.00 -3.60 -1.56
C ALA A 52 15.11 -3.89 -3.06
N GLN A 53 14.98 -5.17 -3.47
CA GLN A 53 14.99 -5.55 -4.89
C GLN A 53 13.77 -5.01 -5.64
N VAL A 54 12.58 -5.08 -5.04
CA VAL A 54 11.34 -4.56 -5.65
C VAL A 54 11.42 -3.04 -5.80
N GLU A 55 11.95 -2.35 -4.78
CA GLU A 55 12.18 -0.91 -4.84
C GLU A 55 13.19 -0.53 -5.93
N LEU A 56 14.29 -1.29 -6.05
CA LEU A 56 15.28 -1.09 -7.11
C LEU A 56 14.66 -1.32 -8.51
N ALA A 57 13.87 -2.38 -8.68
CA ALA A 57 13.19 -2.68 -9.93
C ALA A 57 12.19 -1.58 -10.33
N SER A 58 11.44 -1.04 -9.37
CA SER A 58 10.55 0.11 -9.58
C SER A 58 11.31 1.33 -10.09
N LEU A 59 12.45 1.65 -9.47
CA LEU A 59 13.28 2.79 -9.86
C LEU A 59 13.92 2.61 -11.25
N GLN A 60 14.36 1.40 -11.59
CA GLN A 60 15.02 1.12 -12.86
C GLN A 60 14.05 1.05 -14.04
N GLU A 61 12.86 0.48 -13.83
CA GLU A 61 11.90 0.20 -14.89
C GLU A 61 10.76 1.24 -14.96
N GLY A 62 10.72 2.21 -14.03
CA GLY A 62 9.69 3.24 -13.97
C GLY A 62 8.30 2.70 -13.64
N VAL A 63 8.20 1.49 -13.10
CA VAL A 63 6.93 0.85 -12.76
C VAL A 63 6.50 1.30 -11.36
N PRO A 64 5.24 1.74 -11.16
CA PRO A 64 4.71 2.08 -9.85
C PRO A 64 4.86 0.93 -8.84
N LEU A 65 5.29 1.28 -7.62
CA LEU A 65 5.59 0.33 -6.55
C LEU A 65 4.37 -0.52 -6.18
N ASP A 66 3.19 0.11 -6.13
CA ASP A 66 1.91 -0.53 -5.82
C ASP A 66 1.51 -1.58 -6.85
N ALA A 67 1.78 -1.34 -8.14
CA ALA A 67 1.57 -2.34 -9.18
C ALA A 67 2.46 -3.57 -8.98
N LEU A 68 3.75 -3.37 -8.67
CA LEU A 68 4.68 -4.49 -8.43
C LEU A 68 4.28 -5.31 -7.19
N TYR A 69 3.95 -4.64 -6.08
CA TYR A 69 3.50 -5.34 -4.87
C TYR A 69 2.12 -5.98 -5.04
N GLY A 70 1.23 -5.41 -5.86
CA GLY A 70 -0.05 -6.01 -6.23
C GLY A 70 0.14 -7.31 -7.02
N VAL A 71 1.09 -7.33 -7.97
CA VAL A 71 1.45 -8.55 -8.70
C VAL A 71 2.08 -9.61 -7.78
N LEU A 72 2.99 -9.20 -6.88
CA LEU A 72 3.58 -10.11 -5.90
C LEU A 72 2.53 -10.75 -4.99
N ARG A 73 1.51 -9.98 -4.58
CA ARG A 73 0.37 -10.52 -3.83
C ARG A 73 -0.42 -11.53 -4.66
N ALA A 74 -0.70 -11.24 -5.92
CA ALA A 74 -1.43 -12.15 -6.81
C ALA A 74 -0.68 -13.47 -7.05
N LEU A 75 0.66 -13.44 -7.04
CA LEU A 75 1.51 -14.62 -7.16
C LEU A 75 1.65 -15.43 -5.86
N GLY A 76 1.35 -14.81 -4.72
CA GLY A 76 1.60 -15.36 -3.39
C GLY A 76 3.06 -15.17 -2.95
N THR A 77 3.25 -14.85 -1.66
CA THR A 77 4.56 -14.56 -1.06
C THR A 77 5.55 -15.74 -1.10
N GLU A 78 5.08 -16.96 -1.37
CA GLU A 78 5.90 -18.15 -1.55
C GLU A 78 6.62 -18.22 -2.90
N LYS A 79 6.13 -17.50 -3.92
CA LYS A 79 6.69 -17.48 -5.29
C LYS A 79 7.33 -16.13 -5.64
N ILE A 80 7.89 -15.43 -4.65
CA ILE A 80 8.62 -14.20 -4.91
C ILE A 80 9.94 -14.57 -5.60
N PRO A 81 10.15 -14.18 -6.88
CA PRO A 81 11.36 -14.52 -7.60
C PRO A 81 12.59 -13.94 -6.91
N GLU A 82 13.67 -14.71 -6.85
CA GLU A 82 14.94 -14.27 -6.23
C GLU A 82 15.76 -13.35 -7.14
N ASP A 83 15.47 -13.37 -8.46
CA ASP A 83 16.10 -12.54 -9.47
C ASP A 83 15.13 -11.44 -9.96
N PRO A 84 15.53 -10.15 -9.94
CA PRO A 84 14.74 -9.06 -10.51
C PRO A 84 14.38 -9.25 -12.00
N ALA A 85 15.13 -10.05 -12.77
CA ALA A 85 14.79 -10.38 -14.15
C ALA A 85 13.53 -11.26 -14.28
N ASP A 86 13.22 -12.07 -13.26
CA ASP A 86 12.05 -12.94 -13.28
C ASP A 86 10.75 -12.19 -12.99
N LEU A 87 10.82 -11.06 -12.27
CA LEU A 87 9.70 -10.13 -12.14
C LEU A 87 9.26 -9.57 -13.50
N ARG A 88 10.19 -9.42 -14.44
CA ARG A 88 9.89 -8.96 -15.81
C ARG A 88 9.05 -10.00 -16.57
N LYS A 89 9.42 -11.28 -16.48
CA LYS A 89 8.69 -12.36 -17.16
C LYS A 89 7.25 -12.46 -16.68
N VAL A 90 7.02 -12.24 -15.38
CA VAL A 90 5.67 -12.21 -14.80
C VAL A 90 4.87 -11.03 -15.34
N ARG A 91 5.46 -9.82 -15.38
CA ARG A 91 4.82 -8.64 -15.98
C ARG A 91 4.43 -8.90 -17.43
N ASP A 92 5.37 -9.40 -18.23
CA ASP A 92 5.18 -9.60 -19.67
C ASP A 92 4.17 -10.73 -19.96
N ALA A 93 3.96 -11.66 -19.03
CA ALA A 93 2.93 -12.70 -19.11
C ALA A 93 1.51 -12.21 -18.74
N GLN A 94 1.36 -10.97 -18.25
CA GLN A 94 0.07 -10.38 -17.85
C GLN A 94 -0.38 -9.23 -18.78
N ALA A 95 0.46 -8.85 -19.77
CA ALA A 95 0.15 -7.87 -20.81
C ALA A 95 -0.48 -8.53 -22.04
#